data_AF-A0A0B8PE03-F1
#
_entry.id   AF-A0A0B8PE03-F1
#
_cell.length_a   1.000
_cell.length_b   1.000
_cell.length_c   1.000
_cell.angle_alpha   90.00
_cell.angle_beta   90.00
_cell.angle_gamma   90.00
#
_symmetry.space_group_name_H-M   'P 1'
#
loop_
_entity.id
_entity.type
_entity.pdbx_description
1 polymer ?
#
loop_
_entity_poly.entity_id
_entity_poly.type
_entity_poly.pdbx_seq_one_letter_code
_entity_poly.pdbx_strand_id
1 'polypeptide(L)'
;MDFKLRTGTFGLLLGALIAPAHADTSLVDRDITFEAYVETLKSQAIEEGIRPDTVNQAFENVTFKHRAVKADRSQPEHKITLEEYLPRAVPDWKVKQAKQQYNKHRKELERIGDEYGVQPRFIVACGVLRVILAPLPAATA
;
A
#
# COMPACT_ATOMS: atom_id res chain seq x y z
N MET A 1 -18.91 58.49 -30.67
CA MET A 1 -18.68 58.18 -32.10
C MET A 1 -19.04 56.73 -32.31
N ASP A 2 -20.29 56.51 -32.68
CA ASP A 2 -20.81 55.24 -33.17
C ASP A 2 -20.07 54.83 -34.45
N PHE A 3 -19.65 53.57 -34.53
CA PHE A 3 -19.59 52.88 -35.81
C PHE A 3 -20.02 51.43 -35.64
N LYS A 4 -21.13 51.14 -36.31
CA LYS A 4 -21.91 49.90 -36.30
C LYS A 4 -21.40 48.97 -37.41
N LEU A 5 -21.66 47.68 -37.23
CA LEU A 5 -21.67 46.56 -38.20
C LEU A 5 -20.32 46.02 -38.71
N ARG A 6 -20.09 44.72 -38.48
CA ARG A 6 -20.36 43.71 -39.53
C ARG A 6 -20.59 42.33 -38.93
N THR A 7 -21.75 41.80 -39.28
CA THR A 7 -22.22 40.42 -39.16
C THR A 7 -21.26 39.42 -39.82
N GLY A 8 -21.06 38.29 -39.15
CA GLY A 8 -20.33 37.14 -39.66
C GLY A 8 -20.81 35.87 -38.96
N THR A 9 -22.02 35.43 -39.30
CA THR A 9 -22.46 34.05 -39.06
C THR A 9 -21.70 33.12 -39.99
N PHE A 10 -20.86 32.25 -39.46
CA PHE A 10 -20.51 30.99 -40.10
C PHE A 10 -20.44 29.92 -39.01
N GLY A 11 -21.44 29.03 -39.02
CA GLY A 11 -21.47 27.88 -38.12
C GLY A 11 -20.49 26.82 -38.57
N LEU A 12 -20.01 26.03 -37.61
CA LEU A 12 -19.97 24.58 -37.77
C LEU A 12 -19.92 23.92 -36.38
N LEU A 13 -20.92 23.09 -36.13
CA LEU A 13 -20.92 22.02 -35.16
C LEU A 13 -19.61 21.22 -35.21
N LEU A 14 -18.94 21.08 -34.07
CA LEU A 14 -18.08 19.93 -33.80
C LEU A 14 -18.32 19.45 -32.37
N GLY A 15 -19.45 18.75 -32.20
CA GLY A 15 -19.63 17.82 -31.09
C GLY A 15 -18.70 16.64 -31.30
N ALA A 16 -17.49 16.71 -30.73
CA ALA A 16 -16.61 15.56 -30.64
C ALA A 16 -17.05 14.70 -29.45
N LEU A 17 -17.83 13.68 -29.81
CA LEU A 17 -18.01 12.39 -29.16
C LEU A 17 -17.02 12.12 -28.00
N ILE A 18 -17.46 12.38 -26.75
CA ILE A 18 -16.84 11.76 -25.59
C ILE A 18 -17.30 10.30 -25.62
N ALA A 19 -16.48 9.42 -26.18
CA ALA A 19 -16.68 7.99 -25.98
C ALA A 19 -16.51 7.71 -24.48
N PRO A 20 -17.51 7.16 -23.79
CA PRO A 20 -17.24 6.56 -22.49
C PRO A 20 -16.28 5.39 -22.77
N ALA A 21 -15.03 5.53 -22.32
CA ALA A 21 -14.19 4.38 -22.09
C ALA A 21 -14.92 3.52 -21.07
N HIS A 22 -15.66 2.52 -21.55
CA HIS A 22 -16.16 1.46 -20.70
C HIS A 22 -14.91 0.74 -20.21
N ALA A 23 -14.49 1.07 -18.99
CA ALA A 23 -13.67 0.16 -18.22
C ALA A 23 -14.55 -1.09 -18.05
N ASP A 24 -14.31 -2.10 -18.88
CA ASP A 24 -14.79 -3.47 -18.64
C ASP A 24 -14.06 -3.99 -17.41
N THR A 25 -14.42 -3.44 -16.24
CA THR A 25 -14.31 -4.19 -15.01
C THR A 25 -15.47 -5.17 -15.06
N SER A 26 -15.30 -6.23 -15.86
CA SER A 26 -16.11 -7.42 -15.70
C SER A 26 -15.82 -7.91 -14.29
N LEU A 27 -16.73 -7.59 -13.37
CA LEU A 27 -16.87 -8.31 -12.13
C LEU A 27 -17.36 -9.70 -12.54
N VAL A 28 -16.45 -10.53 -13.04
CA VAL A 28 -16.70 -11.97 -13.11
C VAL A 28 -17.04 -12.35 -11.69
N ASP A 29 -18.30 -12.73 -11.50
CA ASP A 29 -18.81 -13.31 -10.28
C ASP A 29 -17.93 -14.53 -9.98
N ARG A 30 -16.99 -14.34 -9.04
CA ARG A 30 -15.91 -15.28 -8.80
C ARG A 30 -16.39 -16.37 -7.86
N ASP A 31 -17.18 -17.29 -8.40
CA ASP A 31 -17.25 -18.66 -7.88
C ASP A 31 -16.02 -19.47 -8.32
N ILE A 32 -14.83 -18.86 -8.27
CA ILE A 32 -13.57 -19.60 -8.43
C ILE A 32 -13.22 -20.20 -7.07
N THR A 33 -12.96 -21.50 -7.05
CA THR A 33 -12.48 -22.15 -5.83
C THR A 33 -11.07 -21.65 -5.50
N PHE A 34 -10.68 -21.76 -4.23
CA PHE A 34 -9.33 -21.39 -3.79
C PHE A 34 -8.26 -22.19 -4.57
N GLU A 35 -8.54 -23.46 -4.84
CA GLU A 35 -7.68 -24.36 -5.58
C GLU A 35 -7.52 -23.91 -7.04
N ALA A 36 -8.62 -23.54 -7.70
CA ALA A 36 -8.58 -23.03 -9.07
C ALA A 36 -7.78 -21.71 -9.16
N TYR A 37 -7.91 -20.85 -8.16
CA TYR A 37 -7.12 -19.62 -8.05
C TYR A 37 -5.62 -19.91 -7.88
N VAL A 38 -5.26 -20.88 -7.03
CA VAL A 38 -3.87 -21.31 -6.83
C VAL A 38 -3.26 -21.85 -8.13
N GLU A 39 -3.98 -22.69 -8.88
CA GLU A 39 -3.47 -23.22 -10.15
C GLU A 39 -3.29 -22.13 -11.22
N THR A 40 -4.18 -21.14 -11.24
CA THR A 40 -4.03 -19.96 -12.12
C THR A 40 -2.78 -19.17 -11.74
N LEU A 41 -2.54 -18.97 -10.44
CA LEU A 41 -1.39 -18.23 -9.92
C LEU A 41 -0.07 -18.97 -10.17
N LYS A 42 -0.05 -20.31 -10.06
CA LYS A 42 1.11 -21.13 -10.43
C LYS A 42 1.47 -20.98 -11.91
N SER A 43 0.45 -20.99 -12.77
CA SER A 43 0.64 -20.82 -14.22
C SER A 43 1.24 -19.44 -14.54
N GLN A 44 0.69 -18.39 -13.93
CA GLN A 44 1.22 -17.02 -14.04
C GLN A 44 2.67 -16.92 -13.56
N ALA A 45 3.00 -17.53 -12.42
CA ALA A 45 4.37 -17.53 -11.87
C ALA A 45 5.39 -18.18 -12.84
N ILE A 46 4.99 -19.25 -13.52
CA ILE A 46 5.84 -19.93 -14.52
C ILE A 46 6.00 -19.05 -15.76
N GLU A 47 4.93 -18.40 -16.23
CA GLU A 47 4.98 -17.45 -17.34
C GLU A 47 5.90 -16.25 -17.05
N GLU A 48 5.93 -15.77 -15.81
CA GLU A 48 6.84 -14.71 -15.34
C GLU A 48 8.30 -15.20 -15.17
N GLY A 49 8.58 -16.49 -15.42
CA GLY A 49 9.92 -17.05 -15.45
C GLY A 49 10.39 -17.68 -14.12
N ILE A 50 9.49 -17.93 -13.17
CA ILE A 50 9.83 -18.64 -11.93
C ILE A 50 9.95 -20.14 -12.23
N ARG A 51 11.02 -20.78 -11.71
CA ARG A 51 11.25 -22.22 -11.90
C ARG A 51 10.07 -23.05 -11.35
N PRO A 52 9.56 -24.05 -12.10
CA PRO A 52 8.44 -24.88 -11.66
C PRO A 52 8.64 -25.54 -10.29
N ASP A 53 9.85 -26.00 -9.99
CA ASP A 53 10.18 -26.61 -8.70
C ASP A 53 9.95 -25.64 -7.53
N THR A 54 10.35 -24.38 -7.70
CA THR A 54 10.19 -23.32 -6.69
C THR A 54 8.72 -23.00 -6.48
N VAL A 55 7.94 -22.93 -7.57
CA VAL A 55 6.49 -22.71 -7.51
C VAL A 55 5.83 -23.87 -6.76
N ASN A 56 6.11 -25.11 -7.13
CA ASN A 56 5.52 -26.28 -6.49
C ASN A 56 5.85 -26.35 -4.99
N GLN A 57 7.10 -26.07 -4.61
CA GLN A 57 7.52 -26.03 -3.21
C GLN A 57 6.83 -24.90 -2.43
N ALA A 58 6.67 -23.71 -3.03
CA ALA A 58 6.02 -22.58 -2.36
C ALA A 58 4.53 -22.80 -2.10
N PHE A 59 3.85 -23.56 -2.96
CA PHE A 59 2.41 -23.81 -2.89
C PHE A 59 2.01 -25.15 -2.25
N GLU A 60 2.97 -26.00 -1.84
CA GLU A 60 2.71 -27.35 -1.31
C GLU A 60 1.77 -27.38 -0.09
N ASN A 61 1.91 -26.40 0.80
CA ASN A 61 1.14 -26.32 2.06
C ASN A 61 0.22 -25.10 2.12
N VAL A 62 -0.17 -24.57 0.96
CA VAL A 62 -1.03 -23.39 0.91
C VAL A 62 -2.45 -23.76 1.34
N THR A 63 -3.02 -22.97 2.25
CA THR A 63 -4.37 -23.18 2.76
C THR A 63 -5.12 -21.87 2.83
N PHE A 64 -6.43 -21.95 2.62
CA PHE A 64 -7.30 -20.79 2.73
C PHE A 64 -7.39 -20.31 4.18
N LYS A 65 -6.87 -19.11 4.47
CA LYS A 65 -6.91 -18.52 5.81
C LYS A 65 -8.12 -17.60 5.97
N HIS A 66 -9.26 -18.17 6.38
CA HIS A 66 -10.51 -17.41 6.58
C HIS A 66 -10.35 -16.18 7.49
N ARG A 67 -9.52 -16.27 8.55
CA ARG A 67 -9.24 -15.13 9.43
C ARG A 67 -8.58 -13.94 8.70
N ALA A 68 -7.71 -14.20 7.73
CA ALA A 68 -7.05 -13.15 6.96
C ALA A 68 -8.07 -12.42 6.06
N VAL A 69 -8.93 -13.17 5.37
CA VAL A 69 -10.02 -12.60 4.55
C VAL A 69 -11.00 -11.80 5.39
N LYS A 70 -11.38 -12.32 6.58
CA LYS A 70 -12.23 -11.59 7.50
C LYS A 70 -11.57 -10.29 7.95
N ALA A 71 -10.30 -10.32 8.35
CA ALA A 71 -9.57 -9.14 8.81
C ALA A 71 -9.39 -8.08 7.71
N ASP A 72 -9.14 -8.49 6.48
CA ASP A 72 -9.06 -7.62 5.31
C ASP A 72 -10.40 -6.90 5.05
N ARG A 73 -11.50 -7.65 5.12
CA ARG A 73 -12.87 -7.12 4.97
C ARG A 73 -13.34 -6.31 6.17
N SER A 74 -12.77 -6.52 7.36
CA SER A 74 -13.21 -5.90 8.61
C SER A 74 -12.24 -4.81 9.07
N GLN A 75 -12.00 -3.79 8.24
CA GLN A 75 -11.33 -2.58 8.74
C GLN A 75 -12.14 -2.05 9.93
N PRO A 76 -11.57 -1.99 11.15
CA PRO A 76 -12.32 -1.54 12.31
C PRO A 76 -12.62 -0.05 12.13
N GLU A 77 -13.89 0.31 11.96
CA GLU A 77 -14.34 1.71 11.93
C GLU A 77 -14.32 2.40 13.31
N HIS A 78 -13.76 1.75 14.33
CA HIS A 78 -13.77 2.32 15.67
C HIS A 78 -12.84 3.54 15.72
N LYS A 79 -13.47 4.72 15.73
CA LYS A 79 -12.78 6.00 15.84
C LYS A 79 -12.32 6.16 17.28
N ILE A 80 -11.03 5.93 17.51
CA ILE A 80 -10.34 6.34 18.73
C ILE A 80 -9.99 7.82 18.64
N THR A 81 -10.00 8.54 19.76
CA THR A 81 -9.58 9.94 19.77
C THR A 81 -8.05 10.03 19.65
N LEU A 82 -7.54 11.23 19.36
CA LEU A 82 -6.10 11.46 19.27
C LEU A 82 -5.42 11.21 20.63
N GLU A 83 -6.08 11.59 21.73
CA GLU A 83 -5.62 11.41 23.11
C GLU A 83 -5.53 9.93 23.48
N GLU A 84 -6.40 9.09 22.93
CA GLU A 84 -6.35 7.64 23.11
C GLU A 84 -5.31 6.98 22.19
N TYR A 85 -5.18 7.46 20.95
CA TYR A 85 -4.27 6.88 19.96
C TYR A 85 -2.80 7.16 20.27
N LEU A 86 -2.43 8.41 20.58
CA LEU A 86 -1.03 8.81 20.70
C LEU A 86 -0.25 8.00 21.76
N PRO A 87 -0.75 7.78 22.99
CA PRO A 87 -0.05 6.96 23.98
C PRO A 87 0.11 5.50 23.54
N ARG A 88 -0.85 4.98 22.77
CA ARG A 88 -0.83 3.60 22.25
C ARG A 88 0.13 3.46 21.07
N ALA A 89 0.14 4.42 20.16
CA ALA A 89 0.96 4.43 18.96
C ALA A 89 2.42 4.77 19.28
N VAL A 90 2.66 5.70 20.20
CA VAL A 90 3.99 6.26 20.51
C VAL A 90 4.28 6.29 22.02
N PRO A 91 4.32 5.12 22.70
CA PRO A 91 4.67 5.06 24.12
C PRO A 91 6.14 5.41 24.36
N ASP A 92 6.49 5.84 25.58
CA ASP A 92 7.83 6.33 25.93
C ASP A 92 8.98 5.37 25.60
N TRP A 93 8.74 4.06 25.77
CA TRP A 93 9.75 3.05 25.45
C TRP A 93 10.08 3.02 23.94
N LYS A 94 9.10 3.29 23.08
CA LYS A 94 9.28 3.37 21.63
C LYS A 94 10.08 4.62 21.26
N VAL A 95 9.84 5.73 21.95
CA VAL A 95 10.65 6.96 21.80
C VAL A 95 12.09 6.72 22.22
N LYS A 96 12.32 6.02 23.34
CA LYS A 96 13.67 5.66 23.80
C LYS A 96 14.39 4.78 22.78
N GLN A 97 13.72 3.76 22.25
CA GLN A 97 14.27 2.88 21.22
C GLN A 97 14.59 3.66 19.93
N ALA A 98 13.71 4.54 19.49
CA ALA A 98 13.95 5.39 18.32
C ALA A 98 15.21 6.25 18.49
N LYS A 99 15.39 6.87 19.66
CA LYS A 99 16.59 7.67 19.97
C LYS A 99 17.86 6.81 19.97
N GLN A 100 17.80 5.60 20.50
CA GLN A 100 18.94 4.67 20.49
C GLN A 100 19.34 4.29 19.05
N GLN A 101 18.36 3.95 18.20
CA GLN A 101 18.63 3.59 16.81
C GLN A 101 19.14 4.78 15.99
N TYR A 102 18.57 5.96 16.22
CA TYR A 102 19.06 7.20 15.62
C TYR A 102 20.54 7.43 15.94
N ASN A 103 20.92 7.34 17.22
CA ASN A 103 22.30 7.56 17.63
C ASN A 103 23.26 6.50 17.07
N LYS A 104 22.81 5.24 17.01
CA LYS A 104 23.61 4.13 16.48
C LYS A 104 23.90 4.30 14.97
N HIS A 105 22.92 4.72 14.19
CA HIS A 105 22.99 4.81 12.73
C HIS A 105 23.14 6.25 12.21
N ARG A 106 23.53 7.18 13.08
CA ARG A 106 23.47 8.62 12.81
C ARG A 106 24.14 9.03 11.50
N LYS A 107 25.38 8.60 11.28
CA LYS A 107 26.16 8.95 10.08
C LYS A 107 25.50 8.47 8.79
N GLU A 108 24.94 7.28 8.81
CA GLU A 108 24.27 6.69 7.64
C GLU A 108 22.93 7.36 7.39
N LEU A 109 22.17 7.62 8.44
CA LEU A 109 20.90 8.33 8.36
C LEU A 109 21.08 9.76 7.87
N GLU A 110 22.11 10.48 8.32
CA GLU A 110 22.47 11.82 7.82
C GLU A 110 22.84 11.77 6.34
N ARG A 111 23.70 10.83 5.92
CA ARG A 111 24.05 10.64 4.50
C ARG A 111 22.83 10.39 3.61
N ILE A 112 21.95 9.46 4.02
CA ILE A 112 20.70 9.15 3.30
C ILE A 112 19.76 10.37 3.32
N GLY A 113 19.71 11.07 4.45
CA GLY A 113 18.87 12.26 4.57
C GLY A 113 19.29 13.38 3.62
N ASP A 114 20.59 13.56 3.44
CA ASP A 114 21.15 14.53 2.49
C ASP A 114 20.93 14.08 1.03
N GLU A 115 21.03 12.78 0.74
CA GLU A 115 20.83 12.20 -0.59
C GLU A 115 19.37 12.31 -1.06
N TYR A 116 18.41 12.01 -0.19
CA TYR A 116 16.99 11.98 -0.52
C TYR A 116 16.21 13.23 -0.06
N GLY A 117 16.87 14.20 0.58
CA GLY A 117 16.24 15.41 1.11
C GLY A 117 15.26 15.17 2.27
N VAL A 118 15.39 14.05 2.98
CA VAL A 118 14.51 13.66 4.08
C VAL A 118 15.24 13.78 5.40
N GLN A 119 14.65 14.49 6.37
CA GLN A 119 15.28 14.61 7.68
C GLN A 119 15.39 13.23 8.37
N PRO A 120 16.57 12.85 8.88
CA PRO A 120 16.85 11.54 9.50
C PRO A 120 15.82 11.06 10.53
N ARG A 121 15.18 11.98 11.26
CA ARG A 121 14.12 11.66 12.24
C ARG A 121 12.90 10.97 11.61
N PHE A 122 12.55 11.29 10.37
CA PHE A 122 11.40 10.69 9.69
C PHE A 122 11.69 9.27 9.24
N ILE A 123 12.93 9.00 8.81
CA ILE A 123 13.40 7.67 8.46
C ILE A 123 13.29 6.74 9.67
N VAL A 124 13.76 7.22 10.84
CA VAL A 124 13.66 6.47 12.09
C VAL A 124 12.21 6.31 12.56
N ALA A 125 11.38 7.36 12.47
CA ALA A 125 9.97 7.28 12.87
C ALA A 125 9.18 6.25 12.04
N CYS A 126 9.39 6.23 10.73
CA CYS A 126 8.78 5.25 9.83
C CYS A 126 9.23 3.82 10.15
N GLY A 127 10.53 3.61 10.36
CA GLY A 127 11.08 2.29 10.70
C GLY A 127 10.57 1.76 12.05
N VAL A 128 10.57 2.61 13.07
CA VAL A 128 10.13 2.25 14.42
C VAL A 128 8.62 1.98 14.48
N LEU A 129 7.80 2.70 13.71
CA LEU A 129 6.36 2.44 13.66
C LEU A 129 6.05 1.10 12.96
N ARG A 130 6.82 0.74 11.92
CA ARG A 130 6.57 -0.45 11.10
C ARG A 130 7.16 -1.74 11.67
N VAL A 131 8.33 -1.68 12.30
CA VAL A 131 9.04 -2.87 12.81
C VAL A 131 8.42 -3.39 14.11
N ILE A 132 7.70 -2.55 14.87
CA ILE A 132 7.19 -2.90 16.20
C ILE A 132 5.73 -3.41 16.18
N LEU A 133 5.34 -4.12 15.12
CA LEU A 133 4.19 -5.04 15.18
C LEU A 133 4.61 -6.48 15.49
N ALA A 134 5.92 -6.74 15.63
CA ALA A 134 6.43 -7.94 16.27
C ALA A 134 6.95 -7.55 17.67
N PRO A 135 6.24 -7.87 18.77
CA PRO A 135 6.87 -7.78 20.07
C PRO A 135 8.10 -8.69 20.06
N LEU A 136 9.29 -8.13 20.29
CA LEU A 136 10.43 -8.95 20.66
C LEU A 136 10.00 -9.74 21.90
N PRO A 137 10.09 -11.08 21.91
CA PRO A 137 9.74 -11.85 23.09
C PRO A 137 10.53 -11.28 24.25
N ALA A 138 9.82 -10.94 25.33
CA ALA A 138 10.45 -10.48 26.56
C ALA A 138 11.53 -11.50 26.90
N ALA A 139 12.79 -11.05 26.97
CA ALA A 139 13.88 -11.84 27.48
C ALA A 139 13.46 -12.32 28.87
N THR A 140 13.07 -13.59 28.94
CA THR A 140 12.72 -14.24 30.20
C THR A 140 14.06 -14.52 30.87
N ALA A 141 14.26 -13.88 32.02
CA ALA A 141 15.38 -14.14 32.92
C ALA A 141 15.21 -15.49 33.63
#